data_AF-S9VT68-F1
#
_entry.id   AF-S9VT68-F1
#
_cell.length_a   1.000
_cell.length_b   1.000
_cell.length_c   1.000
_cell.angle_alpha   90.00
_cell.angle_beta   90.00
_cell.angle_gamma   90.00
#
_symmetry.space_group_name_H-M   'P 1'
#
loop_
_entity.id
_entity.type
_entity.pdbx_description
1 polymer ?
#
loop_
_entity_poly.entity_id
_entity_poly.type
_entity_poly.pdbx_seq_one_letter_code
_entity_poly.pdbx_strand_id
1 'polypeptide(L)'
;MSITSNELNEIFSNNFNVPIPTEPSSKEGKRFLKDYDIASRKRKLEDDIEINEKQKGFQKIVDEWTRSEMSVESQEQPPLWYQREKEEQTRNFNLLLKGVNQLQRNTETLQRSMATMQSSMVTMQTSVDTLTGKVNRIDIRSVRMENKELRRAGYPIMEVPFLEGNNPDSELPRITCTQDIDRLSKDECIRYLNGYGISFNANETIALKKKLANAVGLVLDFDKDYSFSGFSNL
;
A
#
# COMPACT_ATOMS: atom_id res chain seq x y z
N MET A 1 -19.85 105.87 0.60
CA MET A 1 -19.96 104.59 1.34
C MET A 1 -18.72 104.49 2.20
N SER A 2 -18.86 104.61 3.52
CA SER A 2 -17.72 104.52 4.45
C SER A 2 -17.45 103.05 4.76
N ILE A 3 -16.38 102.50 4.20
CA ILE A 3 -15.87 101.16 4.56
C ILE A 3 -15.41 101.25 6.02
N THR A 4 -15.88 100.32 6.86
CA THR A 4 -15.52 100.33 8.28
C THR A 4 -14.11 99.76 8.48
N SER A 5 -13.39 100.21 9.50
CA SER A 5 -11.99 99.79 9.78
C SER A 5 -11.82 98.27 9.98
N ASN A 6 -12.89 97.54 10.29
CA ASN A 6 -12.87 96.07 10.39
C ASN A 6 -12.85 95.37 9.02
N GLU A 7 -13.51 95.90 8.00
CA GLU A 7 -13.53 95.30 6.65
C GLU A 7 -12.17 95.46 5.95
N LEU A 8 -11.45 96.54 6.22
CA LEU A 8 -10.08 96.74 5.74
C LEU A 8 -9.08 95.73 6.34
N ASN A 9 -9.30 95.27 7.58
CA ASN A 9 -8.42 94.27 8.21
C ASN A 9 -8.56 92.88 7.60
N GLU A 10 -9.76 92.47 7.19
CA GLU A 10 -9.96 91.17 6.52
C GLU A 10 -9.42 91.18 5.08
N ILE A 11 -9.59 92.29 4.35
CA ILE A 11 -9.14 92.41 2.95
C ILE A 11 -7.61 92.46 2.83
N PHE A 12 -6.92 93.02 3.83
CA PHE A 12 -5.46 93.21 3.82
C PHE A 12 -4.69 92.28 4.77
N SER A 13 -5.36 91.28 5.38
CA SER A 13 -4.67 90.25 6.18
C SER A 13 -3.76 89.42 5.28
N ASN A 14 -2.47 89.39 5.63
CA ASN A 14 -1.45 88.75 4.82
C ASN A 14 -0.57 87.81 5.67
N ASN A 15 -0.40 86.58 5.19
CA ASN A 15 0.46 85.55 5.77
C ASN A 15 1.96 85.90 5.81
N PHE A 16 2.37 87.05 5.24
CA PHE A 16 3.74 87.56 5.30
C PHE A 16 3.97 88.61 6.41
N ASN A 17 3.02 88.81 7.34
CA ASN A 17 3.11 89.78 8.45
C ASN A 17 3.45 91.22 8.01
N VAL A 18 3.08 91.58 6.77
CA VAL A 18 3.27 92.94 6.26
C VAL A 18 2.22 93.83 6.91
N PRO A 19 2.62 94.92 7.59
CA PRO A 19 1.68 95.79 8.29
C PRO A 19 0.71 96.44 7.29
N ILE A 20 -0.58 96.42 7.63
CA ILE A 20 -1.65 96.97 6.80
C ILE A 20 -1.48 98.49 6.58
N PRO A 21 -2.01 99.05 5.48
CA PRO A 21 -2.06 100.49 5.29
C PRO A 21 -2.88 101.17 6.39
N THR A 22 -2.28 102.11 7.13
CA THR A 22 -2.97 102.87 8.20
C THR A 22 -3.75 104.07 7.68
N GLU A 23 -3.47 104.52 6.45
CA GLU A 23 -4.11 105.67 5.82
C GLU A 23 -4.55 105.32 4.38
N PRO A 24 -5.71 105.82 3.93
CA PRO A 24 -6.19 105.63 2.56
C PRO A 24 -5.47 106.58 1.57
N SER A 25 -4.14 106.61 1.62
CA SER A 25 -3.31 107.41 0.71
C SER A 25 -2.65 106.53 -0.35
N SER A 26 -2.54 107.03 -1.58
CA SER A 26 -1.85 106.31 -2.67
C SER A 26 -0.39 105.98 -2.32
N LYS A 27 0.24 106.78 -1.45
CA LYS A 27 1.60 106.57 -0.98
C LYS A 27 1.69 105.33 -0.07
N GLU A 28 0.75 105.16 0.85
CA GLU A 28 0.73 104.03 1.78
C GLU A 28 0.37 102.70 1.07
N GLY A 29 -0.56 102.75 0.11
CA GLY A 29 -0.87 101.59 -0.74
C GLY A 29 0.35 101.12 -1.57
N LYS A 30 1.15 102.06 -2.10
CA LYS A 30 2.40 101.73 -2.82
C LYS A 30 3.47 101.15 -1.90
N ARG A 31 3.58 101.64 -0.66
CA ARG A 31 4.47 101.07 0.36
C ARG A 31 4.09 99.62 0.67
N PHE A 32 2.82 99.38 0.99
CA PHE A 32 2.32 98.03 1.30
C PHE A 32 2.59 97.05 0.16
N LEU A 33 2.28 97.40 -1.09
CA LEU A 33 2.53 96.53 -2.24
C LEU A 33 4.03 96.21 -2.43
N LYS A 34 4.91 97.18 -2.17
CA LYS A 34 6.36 96.97 -2.24
C LYS A 34 6.84 96.05 -1.12
N ASP A 35 6.40 96.28 0.11
CA ASP A 35 6.77 95.46 1.26
C ASP A 35 6.20 94.03 1.12
N TYR A 36 4.99 93.90 0.55
CA TYR A 36 4.38 92.62 0.18
C TYR A 36 5.18 91.88 -0.88
N ASP A 37 5.58 92.54 -1.97
CA ASP A 37 6.39 91.92 -3.04
C ASP A 37 7.75 91.45 -2.50
N ILE A 38 8.39 92.26 -1.64
CA ILE A 38 9.65 91.88 -0.98
C ILE A 38 9.45 90.66 -0.09
N ALA A 39 8.43 90.66 0.77
CA ALA A 39 8.18 89.55 1.70
C ALA A 39 7.77 88.26 0.97
N SER A 40 6.97 88.38 -0.09
CA SER A 40 6.56 87.25 -0.93
C SER A 40 7.75 86.61 -1.65
N ARG A 41 8.64 87.41 -2.22
CA ARG A 41 9.87 86.91 -2.86
C ARG A 41 10.82 86.27 -1.86
N LYS A 42 10.97 86.87 -0.68
CA LYS A 42 11.80 86.31 0.40
C LYS A 42 11.32 84.92 0.81
N ARG A 43 10.02 84.74 1.04
CA ARG A 43 9.46 83.44 1.44
C ARG A 43 9.63 82.39 0.33
N LYS A 44 9.41 82.75 -0.93
CA LYS A 44 9.66 81.83 -2.06
C LYS A 44 11.11 81.34 -2.09
N LEU A 45 12.07 82.23 -1.85
CA LEU A 45 13.48 81.86 -1.79
C LEU A 45 13.79 80.93 -0.60
N GLU A 46 13.19 81.18 0.56
CA GLU A 46 13.32 80.32 1.74
C GLU A 46 12.73 78.92 1.49
N ASP A 47 11.54 78.85 0.88
CA ASP A 47 10.90 77.59 0.50
C ASP A 47 11.75 76.81 -0.52
N ASP A 48 12.31 77.49 -1.54
CA ASP A 48 13.19 76.86 -2.54
C ASP A 48 14.49 76.31 -1.91
N ILE A 49 15.05 77.02 -0.93
CA ILE A 49 16.23 76.56 -0.17
C ILE A 49 15.87 75.31 0.63
N GLU A 50 14.75 75.32 1.35
CA GLU A 50 14.31 74.17 2.16
C GLU A 50 14.03 72.93 1.29
N ILE A 51 13.38 73.11 0.14
CA ILE A 51 13.12 72.02 -0.83
C ILE A 51 14.44 71.44 -1.34
N ASN A 52 15.41 72.28 -1.70
CA ASN A 52 16.71 71.84 -2.19
C ASN A 52 17.52 71.08 -1.12
N GLU A 53 17.48 71.51 0.14
CA GLU A 53 18.13 70.78 1.24
C GLU A 53 17.49 69.41 1.47
N LYS A 54 16.15 69.31 1.45
CA LYS A 54 15.44 68.03 1.53
C LYS A 54 15.79 67.10 0.37
N GLN A 55 15.89 67.64 -0.84
CA GLN A 55 16.26 66.87 -2.03
C GLN A 55 17.70 66.35 -1.95
N LYS A 56 18.64 67.16 -1.47
CA LYS A 56 20.03 66.71 -1.23
C LYS A 56 20.11 65.63 -0.15
N GLY A 57 19.33 65.77 0.92
CA GLY A 57 19.23 64.76 1.97
C GLY A 57 18.73 63.41 1.43
N PHE A 58 17.67 63.45 0.63
CA PHE A 58 17.12 62.26 -0.02
C PHE A 58 18.13 61.62 -0.99
N GLN A 59 18.80 62.42 -1.82
CA GLN A 59 19.79 61.91 -2.76
C GLN A 59 20.95 61.20 -2.05
N LYS A 60 21.40 61.74 -0.91
CA LYS A 60 22.46 61.10 -0.11
C LYS A 60 22.04 59.71 0.39
N ILE A 61 20.79 59.55 0.83
CA ILE A 61 20.25 58.26 1.28
C ILE A 61 20.19 57.26 0.11
N VAL A 62 19.72 57.71 -1.06
CA VAL A 62 19.67 56.88 -2.28
C VAL A 62 21.08 56.43 -2.70
N ASP A 63 22.07 57.33 -2.64
CA ASP A 63 23.46 57.02 -3.00
C ASP A 63 24.15 56.08 -1.99
N GLU A 64 23.73 56.11 -0.73
CA GLU A 64 24.22 55.19 0.32
C GLU A 64 23.60 53.79 0.15
N TRP A 65 22.31 53.73 -0.13
CA TRP A 65 21.60 52.48 -0.39
C TRP A 65 22.13 51.77 -1.65
N THR A 66 22.26 52.51 -2.76
CA THR A 66 22.83 51.99 -4.03
C THR A 66 24.25 51.45 -3.83
N ARG A 67 25.09 52.12 -3.02
CA ARG A 67 26.44 51.63 -2.69
C ARG A 67 26.43 50.36 -1.84
N SER A 68 25.51 50.27 -0.88
CA SER A 68 25.35 49.06 -0.07
C SER A 68 24.90 47.88 -0.92
N GLU A 69 23.96 48.08 -1.84
CA GLU A 69 23.42 47.03 -2.71
C GLU A 69 24.46 46.52 -3.71
N MET A 70 25.20 47.43 -4.36
CA MET A 70 26.31 47.08 -5.25
C MET A 70 27.45 46.32 -4.54
N SER A 71 27.63 46.51 -3.23
CA SER A 71 28.63 45.77 -2.44
C SER A 71 28.19 44.34 -2.08
N VAL A 72 26.88 44.08 -2.08
CA VAL A 72 26.32 42.74 -1.84
C VAL A 72 26.40 41.88 -3.10
N GLU A 73 26.28 42.50 -4.28
CA GLU A 73 26.31 41.83 -5.58
C GLU A 73 27.71 41.33 -6.00
N SER A 74 28.77 41.70 -5.25
CA SER A 74 30.15 41.25 -5.49
C SER A 74 30.52 39.94 -4.79
N GLN A 75 29.62 39.32 -4.01
CA GLN A 75 29.83 37.99 -3.43
C GLN A 75 29.30 36.90 -4.37
N GLU A 76 30.05 36.59 -5.43
CA GLU A 76 29.75 35.47 -6.35
C GLU A 76 29.72 34.09 -5.67
N GLN A 77 30.18 33.99 -4.42
CA GLN A 77 30.13 32.74 -3.66
C GLN A 77 29.23 32.84 -2.42
N PRO A 78 28.35 31.84 -2.20
CA PRO A 78 27.58 31.74 -0.97
C PRO A 78 28.50 31.73 0.25
N PRO A 79 28.05 32.29 1.39
CA PRO A 79 28.81 32.22 2.64
C PRO A 79 29.22 30.77 3.01
N LEU A 80 30.40 30.61 3.61
CA LEU A 80 30.98 29.29 3.94
C LEU A 80 30.11 28.43 4.86
N TRP A 81 29.25 29.02 5.68
CA TRP A 81 28.31 28.27 6.53
C TRP A 81 27.25 27.57 5.68
N TYR A 82 26.76 28.24 4.63
CA TYR A 82 25.77 27.68 3.69
C TYR A 82 26.38 26.56 2.85
N GLN A 83 27.63 26.72 2.41
CA GLN A 83 28.34 25.67 1.66
C GLN A 83 28.52 24.41 2.53
N ARG A 84 28.95 24.57 3.79
CA ARG A 84 29.11 23.45 4.74
C ARG A 84 27.79 22.73 5.01
N GLU A 85 26.71 23.47 5.23
CA GLU A 85 25.39 22.89 5.45
C GLU A 85 24.91 22.10 4.22
N LYS A 86 25.10 22.64 3.01
CA LYS A 86 24.77 21.95 1.75
C LYS A 86 25.57 20.67 1.56
N GLU A 87 26.86 20.68 1.88
CA GLU A 87 27.70 19.47 1.85
C GLU A 87 27.28 18.43 2.87
N GLU A 88 26.88 18.85 4.07
CA GLU A 88 26.37 17.98 5.12
C GLU A 88 25.04 17.35 4.72
N GLN A 89 24.11 18.14 4.18
CA GLN A 89 22.86 17.63 3.62
C GLN A 89 23.12 16.61 2.49
N THR A 90 24.07 16.91 1.60
CA THR A 90 24.46 16.00 0.52
C THR A 90 25.03 14.68 1.07
N ARG A 91 25.87 14.76 2.11
CA ARG A 91 26.41 13.58 2.80
C ARG A 91 25.31 12.76 3.46
N ASN A 92 24.40 13.40 4.19
CA ASN A 92 23.28 12.74 4.85
C ASN A 92 22.34 12.07 3.84
N PHE A 93 22.03 12.75 2.74
CA PHE A 93 21.24 12.20 1.65
C PHE A 93 21.91 10.98 1.02
N ASN A 94 23.22 11.04 0.76
CA ASN A 94 23.98 9.90 0.23
C ASN A 94 24.01 8.71 1.19
N LEU A 95 24.10 8.95 2.50
CA LEU A 95 24.00 7.88 3.51
C LEU A 95 22.61 7.24 3.51
N LEU A 96 21.56 8.06 3.40
CA LEU A 96 20.18 7.58 3.34
C LEU A 96 19.94 6.73 2.10
N LEU A 97 20.42 7.16 0.92
CA LEU A 97 20.36 6.36 -0.31
C LEU A 97 21.08 5.02 -0.17
N LYS A 98 22.25 4.98 0.47
CA LYS A 98 22.94 3.72 0.77
C LYS A 98 22.11 2.81 1.66
N GLY A 99 21.49 3.37 2.70
CA GLY A 99 20.57 2.65 3.60
C GLY A 99 19.38 2.05 2.86
N VAL A 100 18.73 2.83 2.00
CA VAL A 100 17.61 2.38 1.16
C VAL A 100 18.04 1.26 0.22
N ASN A 101 19.18 1.42 -0.47
CA ASN A 101 19.71 0.39 -1.37
C ASN A 101 20.03 -0.92 -0.62
N GLN A 102 20.51 -0.84 0.62
CA GLN A 102 20.77 -2.02 1.43
C GLN A 102 19.47 -2.71 1.85
N LEU A 103 18.46 -1.95 2.27
CA LEU A 103 17.13 -2.48 2.60
C LEU A 103 16.48 -3.15 1.39
N GLN A 104 16.63 -2.57 0.20
CA GLN A 104 16.14 -3.18 -1.03
C GLN A 104 16.78 -4.55 -1.29
N ARG A 105 18.12 -4.66 -1.21
CA ARG A 105 18.83 -5.94 -1.38
C ARG A 105 18.43 -6.98 -0.34
N ASN A 106 18.24 -6.55 0.90
CA ASN A 106 17.78 -7.42 1.97
C ASN A 106 16.36 -7.94 1.68
N THR A 107 15.48 -7.06 1.20
CA THR A 107 14.10 -7.41 0.81
C THR A 107 14.09 -8.41 -0.34
N GLU A 108 14.90 -8.19 -1.38
CA GLU A 108 15.06 -9.14 -2.50
C GLU A 108 15.59 -10.51 -2.04
N THR A 109 16.47 -10.52 -1.04
CA THR A 109 17.02 -11.77 -0.46
C THR A 109 15.96 -12.51 0.35
N LEU A 110 15.17 -11.79 1.15
CA LEU A 110 14.03 -12.36 1.88
C LEU A 110 12.99 -12.93 0.92
N GLN A 111 12.68 -12.22 -0.16
CA GLN A 111 11.73 -12.68 -1.18
C GLN A 111 12.21 -13.98 -1.85
N ARG A 112 13.50 -14.07 -2.20
CA ARG A 112 14.09 -15.31 -2.72
C ARG A 112 14.02 -16.46 -1.72
N SER A 113 14.33 -16.19 -0.44
CA SER A 113 14.23 -17.20 0.63
C SER A 113 12.79 -17.71 0.78
N MET A 114 11.80 -16.81 0.74
CA MET A 114 10.39 -17.14 0.84
C MET A 114 9.92 -18.02 -0.33
N ALA A 115 10.34 -17.71 -1.56
CA ALA A 115 10.02 -18.53 -2.73
C ALA A 115 10.60 -19.95 -2.62
N THR A 116 11.83 -20.08 -2.12
CA THR A 116 12.46 -21.39 -1.85
C THR A 116 11.68 -22.17 -0.79
N MET A 117 11.31 -21.52 0.32
CA MET A 117 10.51 -22.16 1.38
C MET A 117 9.15 -22.64 0.87
N GLN A 118 8.47 -21.82 0.05
CA GLN A 118 7.19 -22.20 -0.55
C GLN A 118 7.34 -23.44 -1.44
N SER A 119 8.41 -23.50 -2.23
CA SER A 119 8.69 -24.65 -3.11
C SER A 119 8.98 -25.93 -2.31
N SER A 120 9.74 -25.81 -1.22
CA SER A 120 9.98 -26.91 -0.29
C SER A 120 8.68 -27.39 0.36
N MET A 121 7.80 -26.48 0.77
CA MET A 121 6.51 -26.82 1.37
C MET A 121 5.60 -27.61 0.41
N VAL A 122 5.52 -27.20 -0.86
CA VAL A 122 4.78 -27.95 -1.90
C VAL A 122 5.35 -29.36 -2.10
N THR A 123 6.68 -29.48 -2.10
CA THR A 123 7.35 -30.78 -2.23
C THR A 123 7.07 -31.68 -1.01
N MET A 124 7.09 -31.11 0.19
CA MET A 124 6.74 -31.83 1.41
C MET A 124 5.28 -32.28 1.39
N GLN A 125 4.35 -31.42 0.99
CA GLN A 125 2.93 -31.78 0.88
C GLN A 125 2.74 -32.99 -0.05
N THR A 126 3.33 -32.94 -1.25
CA THR A 126 3.27 -34.04 -2.22
C THR A 126 3.85 -35.35 -1.65
N SER A 127 4.93 -35.24 -0.88
CA SER A 127 5.56 -36.39 -0.22
C SER A 127 4.67 -36.98 0.86
N VAL A 128 4.01 -36.13 1.67
CA VAL A 128 3.03 -36.55 2.68
C VAL A 128 1.86 -37.25 2.02
N ASP A 129 1.27 -36.69 0.96
CA ASP A 129 0.15 -37.32 0.25
C ASP A 129 0.54 -38.69 -0.32
N THR A 130 1.76 -38.81 -0.86
CA THR A 130 2.31 -40.07 -1.34
C THR A 130 2.48 -41.09 -0.21
N LEU A 131 2.96 -40.66 0.96
CA LEU A 131 3.12 -41.53 2.12
C LEU A 131 1.77 -41.99 2.66
N THR A 132 0.80 -41.09 2.79
CA THR A 132 -0.58 -41.41 3.19
C THR A 132 -1.17 -42.48 2.27
N GLY A 133 -1.04 -42.32 0.95
CA GLY A 133 -1.50 -43.34 0.00
C GLY A 133 -0.78 -44.69 0.13
N LYS A 134 0.51 -44.70 0.49
CA LYS A 134 1.25 -45.95 0.77
C LYS A 134 0.78 -46.61 2.07
N VAL A 135 0.57 -45.83 3.12
CA VAL A 135 0.07 -46.31 4.42
C VAL A 135 -1.31 -46.96 4.25
N ASN A 136 -2.23 -46.30 3.55
CA ASN A 136 -3.56 -46.87 3.29
C ASN A 136 -3.49 -48.21 2.55
N ARG A 137 -2.60 -48.34 1.56
CA ARG A 137 -2.39 -49.63 0.84
C ARG A 137 -1.81 -50.72 1.75
N ILE A 138 -0.94 -50.36 2.68
CA ILE A 138 -0.38 -51.29 3.67
C ILE A 138 -1.49 -51.77 4.60
N ASP A 139 -2.33 -50.85 5.08
CA ASP A 139 -3.45 -51.17 5.97
C ASP A 139 -4.44 -52.13 5.31
N ILE A 140 -4.89 -51.82 4.08
CA ILE A 140 -5.71 -52.72 3.26
C ILE A 140 -5.07 -54.11 3.13
N ARG A 141 -3.76 -54.16 2.82
CA ARG A 141 -3.05 -55.44 2.69
C ARG A 141 -3.00 -56.20 4.02
N SER A 142 -2.81 -55.50 5.12
CA SER A 142 -2.79 -56.07 6.47
C SER A 142 -4.13 -56.71 6.81
N VAL A 143 -5.23 -55.95 6.69
CA VAL A 143 -6.58 -56.44 6.96
C VAL A 143 -6.94 -57.60 6.04
N ARG A 144 -6.58 -57.56 4.74
CA ARG A 144 -6.82 -58.68 3.82
C ARG A 144 -6.09 -59.96 4.23
N MET A 145 -4.86 -59.84 4.73
CA MET A 145 -4.08 -60.98 5.23
C MET A 145 -4.71 -61.54 6.50
N GLU A 146 -5.15 -60.68 7.41
CA GLU A 146 -5.86 -61.08 8.62
C GLU A 146 -7.19 -61.77 8.30
N ASN A 147 -7.98 -61.23 7.36
CA ASN A 147 -9.20 -61.84 6.86
C ASN A 147 -8.97 -63.26 6.33
N LYS A 148 -7.84 -63.49 5.65
CA LYS A 148 -7.47 -64.84 5.20
C LYS A 148 -7.25 -65.79 6.38
N GLU A 149 -6.60 -65.35 7.44
CA GLU A 149 -6.38 -66.17 8.64
C GLU A 149 -7.69 -66.38 9.43
N LEU A 150 -8.55 -65.36 9.54
CA LEU A 150 -9.88 -65.48 10.12
C LEU A 150 -10.71 -66.53 9.39
N ARG A 151 -10.71 -66.51 8.05
CA ARG A 151 -11.41 -67.51 7.24
C ARG A 151 -10.84 -68.91 7.42
N ARG A 152 -9.52 -69.06 7.51
CA ARG A 152 -8.88 -70.36 7.83
C ARG A 152 -9.35 -70.91 9.17
N ALA A 153 -9.56 -70.04 10.14
CA ALA A 153 -10.05 -70.40 11.47
C ALA A 153 -11.60 -70.50 11.56
N GLY A 154 -12.33 -70.30 10.45
CA GLY A 154 -13.79 -70.40 10.41
C GLY A 154 -14.54 -69.18 10.93
N TYR A 155 -13.85 -68.05 11.15
CA TYR A 155 -14.45 -66.80 11.60
C TYR A 155 -14.91 -65.93 10.41
N PRO A 156 -15.90 -65.03 10.61
CA PRO A 156 -16.26 -64.01 9.63
C PRO A 156 -15.11 -63.02 9.40
N ILE A 157 -15.02 -62.45 8.20
CA ILE A 157 -14.00 -61.44 7.90
C ILE A 157 -14.32 -60.09 8.56
N MET A 158 -13.27 -59.29 8.74
CA MET A 158 -13.39 -57.89 9.06
C MET A 158 -13.57 -57.05 7.81
N GLU A 159 -14.10 -55.85 8.01
CA GLU A 159 -14.30 -54.89 6.95
C GLU A 159 -12.95 -54.35 6.48
N VAL A 160 -12.75 -54.32 5.15
CA VAL A 160 -11.53 -53.77 4.55
C VAL A 160 -11.78 -52.30 4.23
N PRO A 161 -10.91 -51.37 4.71
CA PRO A 161 -11.04 -49.96 4.40
C PRO A 161 -10.84 -49.68 2.91
N PHE A 162 -11.41 -48.58 2.42
CA PHE A 162 -11.20 -48.09 1.06
C PHE A 162 -9.79 -47.51 0.87
N LEU A 163 -9.39 -47.30 -0.39
CA LEU A 163 -8.06 -46.81 -0.77
C LEU A 163 -7.72 -45.46 -0.13
N GLU A 164 -8.73 -44.66 0.17
CA GLU A 164 -8.60 -43.38 0.86
C GLU A 164 -8.41 -43.51 2.38
N GLY A 165 -8.48 -44.73 2.93
CA GLY A 165 -8.31 -45.03 4.36
C GLY A 165 -9.61 -44.96 5.16
N ASN A 166 -10.72 -44.54 4.54
CA ASN A 166 -12.04 -44.53 5.16
C ASN A 166 -12.67 -45.92 5.12
N ASN A 167 -13.51 -46.24 6.11
CA ASN A 167 -14.37 -47.42 6.04
C ASN A 167 -15.38 -47.28 4.89
N PRO A 168 -15.87 -48.40 4.34
CA PRO A 168 -16.99 -48.40 3.43
C PRO A 168 -18.18 -47.57 3.95
N ASP A 169 -18.93 -46.97 3.02
CA ASP A 169 -20.07 -46.14 3.37
C ASP A 169 -21.06 -46.92 4.25
N SER A 170 -21.61 -46.26 5.26
CA SER A 170 -22.67 -46.76 6.13
C SER A 170 -23.91 -47.27 5.39
N GLU A 171 -24.15 -46.79 4.17
CA GLU A 171 -25.23 -47.28 3.29
C GLU A 171 -24.92 -48.64 2.66
N LEU A 172 -23.65 -49.06 2.61
CA LEU A 172 -23.26 -50.31 1.99
C LEU A 172 -23.41 -51.48 2.98
N PRO A 173 -23.99 -52.61 2.54
CA PRO A 173 -24.16 -53.77 3.40
C PRO A 173 -22.81 -54.42 3.72
N ARG A 174 -22.52 -54.58 5.00
CA ARG A 174 -21.26 -55.16 5.49
C ARG A 174 -21.01 -56.55 4.91
N ILE A 175 -19.79 -56.76 4.42
CA ILE A 175 -19.33 -58.05 3.87
C ILE A 175 -18.61 -58.85 4.95
N THR A 176 -19.13 -60.03 5.29
CA THR A 176 -18.51 -60.96 6.26
C THR A 176 -18.19 -62.34 5.67
N CYS A 177 -18.83 -62.68 4.54
CA CYS A 177 -18.65 -63.95 3.82
C CYS A 177 -18.93 -63.80 2.31
N THR A 178 -18.71 -64.88 1.54
CA THR A 178 -18.97 -64.90 0.09
C THR A 178 -20.46 -64.77 -0.25
N GLN A 179 -21.35 -65.27 0.62
CA GLN A 179 -22.79 -65.15 0.45
C GLN A 179 -23.26 -63.69 0.56
N ASP A 180 -22.61 -62.87 1.38
CA ASP A 180 -22.94 -61.44 1.49
C ASP A 180 -22.63 -60.74 0.17
N ILE A 181 -21.49 -61.04 -0.44
CA ILE A 181 -21.13 -60.55 -1.78
C ILE A 181 -22.15 -61.00 -2.82
N ASP A 182 -22.67 -62.22 -2.71
CA ASP A 182 -23.64 -62.73 -3.69
C ASP A 182 -25.00 -62.03 -3.62
N ARG A 183 -25.35 -61.48 -2.46
CA ARG A 183 -26.59 -60.72 -2.23
C ARG A 183 -26.50 -59.26 -2.65
N LEU A 184 -25.30 -58.75 -2.93
CA LEU A 184 -25.11 -57.36 -3.36
C LEU A 184 -25.80 -57.11 -4.70
N SER A 185 -26.43 -55.93 -4.81
CA SER A 185 -26.81 -55.35 -6.09
C SER A 185 -25.56 -55.03 -6.91
N LYS A 186 -25.76 -54.82 -8.22
CA LYS A 186 -24.67 -54.45 -9.13
C LYS A 186 -24.05 -53.11 -8.72
N ASP A 187 -24.87 -52.15 -8.33
CA ASP A 187 -24.41 -50.81 -7.95
C ASP A 187 -23.63 -50.82 -6.65
N GLU A 188 -24.06 -51.57 -5.63
CA GLU A 188 -23.29 -51.75 -4.39
C GLU A 188 -21.94 -52.41 -4.67
N CYS A 189 -21.91 -53.47 -5.50
CA CYS A 189 -20.66 -54.14 -5.87
C CYS A 189 -19.71 -53.17 -6.61
N ILE A 190 -20.23 -52.33 -7.50
CA ILE A 190 -19.47 -51.29 -8.20
C ILE A 190 -18.93 -50.24 -7.22
N ARG A 191 -19.75 -49.78 -6.27
CA ARG A 191 -19.34 -48.82 -5.22
C ARG A 191 -18.18 -49.38 -4.40
N TYR A 192 -18.27 -50.64 -3.95
CA TYR A 192 -17.17 -51.32 -3.26
C TYR A 192 -15.90 -51.40 -4.11
N LEU A 193 -16.01 -51.85 -5.37
CA LEU A 193 -14.85 -51.97 -6.27
C LEU A 193 -14.19 -50.62 -6.56
N ASN A 194 -14.98 -49.55 -6.71
CA ASN A 194 -14.49 -48.19 -6.86
C ASN A 194 -13.76 -47.72 -5.59
N GLY A 195 -14.32 -47.96 -4.40
CA GLY A 195 -13.67 -47.64 -3.14
C GLY A 195 -12.33 -48.37 -2.94
N TYR A 196 -12.21 -49.60 -3.44
CA TYR A 196 -10.96 -50.36 -3.45
C TYR A 196 -10.01 -50.01 -4.61
N GLY A 197 -10.42 -49.15 -5.54
CA GLY A 197 -9.63 -48.76 -6.72
C GLY A 197 -9.38 -49.92 -7.70
N ILE A 198 -10.33 -50.85 -7.82
CA ILE A 198 -10.22 -52.03 -8.69
C ILE A 198 -10.89 -51.76 -10.04
N SER A 199 -10.19 -52.01 -11.13
CA SER A 199 -10.72 -51.84 -12.48
C SER A 199 -11.63 -53.00 -12.91
N PHE A 200 -12.74 -52.66 -13.57
CA PHE A 200 -13.70 -53.62 -14.08
C PHE A 200 -14.42 -53.10 -15.32
N ASN A 201 -15.03 -54.02 -16.07
CA ASN A 201 -15.90 -53.68 -17.18
C ASN A 201 -17.36 -53.65 -16.68
N ALA A 202 -18.14 -52.64 -17.10
CA ALA A 202 -19.54 -52.50 -16.68
C ALA A 202 -20.44 -53.67 -17.10
N ASN A 203 -20.02 -54.46 -18.10
CA ASN A 203 -20.75 -55.63 -18.59
C ASN A 203 -20.41 -56.91 -17.82
N GLU A 204 -19.43 -56.87 -16.92
CA GLU A 204 -19.13 -58.00 -16.04
C GLU A 204 -20.28 -58.22 -15.05
N THR A 205 -20.63 -59.49 -14.82
CA THR A 205 -21.59 -59.90 -13.79
C THR A 205 -20.85 -60.64 -12.68
N ILE A 206 -20.74 -61.96 -12.78
CA ILE A 206 -20.05 -62.82 -11.81
C ILE A 206 -18.59 -62.40 -11.58
N ALA A 207 -17.93 -61.88 -12.61
CA ALA A 207 -16.54 -61.41 -12.50
C ALA A 207 -16.39 -60.22 -11.52
N LEU A 208 -17.39 -59.34 -11.38
CA LEU A 208 -17.37 -58.26 -10.39
C LEU A 208 -17.34 -58.82 -8.97
N LYS A 209 -18.25 -59.77 -8.67
CA LYS A 209 -18.33 -60.44 -7.38
C LYS A 209 -17.03 -61.17 -7.03
N LYS A 210 -16.43 -61.88 -8.00
CA LYS A 210 -15.12 -62.54 -7.81
C LYS A 210 -13.98 -61.54 -7.54
N LYS A 211 -13.94 -60.42 -8.25
CA LYS A 211 -12.97 -59.34 -7.99
C LYS A 211 -13.14 -58.75 -6.60
N LEU A 212 -14.38 -58.55 -6.16
CA LEU A 212 -14.70 -58.05 -4.83
C LEU A 212 -14.30 -59.05 -3.73
N ALA A 213 -14.62 -60.33 -3.90
CA ALA A 213 -14.18 -61.40 -2.98
C ALA A 213 -12.65 -61.41 -2.81
N ASN A 214 -11.92 -61.30 -3.92
CA ASN A 214 -10.47 -61.16 -3.88
C ASN A 214 -9.99 -59.89 -3.17
N ALA A 215 -10.71 -58.78 -3.35
CA ALA A 215 -10.40 -57.50 -2.72
C ALA A 215 -10.51 -57.56 -1.20
N VAL A 216 -11.53 -58.25 -0.67
CA VAL A 216 -11.77 -58.32 0.78
C VAL A 216 -11.03 -59.47 1.48
N GLY A 217 -10.31 -60.32 0.74
CA GLY A 217 -9.50 -61.42 1.28
C GLY A 217 -10.19 -62.78 1.33
N LEU A 218 -11.35 -62.94 0.68
CA LEU A 218 -12.06 -64.22 0.52
C LEU A 218 -11.46 -65.01 -0.65
N VAL A 219 -10.25 -65.54 -0.45
CA VAL A 219 -9.40 -66.14 -1.50
C VAL A 219 -8.96 -67.58 -1.20
N LEU A 220 -9.54 -68.22 -0.20
CA LEU A 220 -9.23 -69.61 0.13
C LEU A 220 -9.96 -70.55 -0.83
N ASP A 221 -9.55 -71.82 -0.84
CA ASP A 221 -10.05 -72.75 -1.86
C ASP A 221 -11.57 -72.98 -1.73
N PHE A 222 -12.10 -73.07 -0.52
CA PHE A 222 -13.55 -73.13 -0.30
C PHE A 222 -14.29 -71.84 -0.68
N ASP A 223 -13.63 -70.66 -0.63
CA ASP A 223 -14.24 -69.41 -1.09
C ASP A 223 -14.25 -69.35 -2.63
N LYS A 224 -13.22 -69.93 -3.28
CA LYS A 224 -13.13 -70.03 -4.75
C LYS A 224 -14.13 -71.01 -5.35
N ASP A 225 -14.45 -72.08 -4.62
CA ASP A 225 -15.43 -73.08 -5.04
C ASP A 225 -16.87 -72.56 -4.97
N TYR A 226 -17.10 -71.41 -4.32
CA TYR A 226 -18.40 -70.77 -4.27
C TYR A 226 -18.86 -70.29 -5.65
N SER A 227 -20.06 -70.74 -6.06
CA SER A 227 -20.67 -70.37 -7.34
C SER A 227 -21.56 -69.13 -7.18
N PHE A 228 -20.99 -67.96 -7.48
CA PHE A 228 -21.76 -66.70 -7.48
C PHE A 228 -22.88 -66.70 -8.52
N SER A 229 -24.02 -66.16 -8.12
CA SER A 229 -25.14 -65.86 -9.00
C SER A 229 -24.89 -64.59 -9.82
N GLY A 230 -25.47 -64.51 -11.02
CA GLY A 230 -25.52 -63.27 -11.77
C GLY A 230 -26.37 -62.22 -11.04
N PHE A 231 -26.16 -60.94 -11.35
CA PHE A 231 -27.07 -59.91 -10.86
C PHE A 231 -28.46 -60.12 -11.49
N SER A 232 -29.50 -60.07 -10.68
CA SER A 232 -30.87 -60.13 -11.18
C SER A 232 -31.12 -58.91 -12.07
N ASN A 233 -31.53 -59.14 -13.32
CA ASN A 233 -32.00 -58.08 -14.20
C ASN A 233 -33.36 -57.61 -13.66
N LEU A 234 -33.35 -56.56 -12.84
CA LEU A 234 -34.53 -55.74 -12.60
C LEU A 234 -34.53 -54.60 -13.61
#